data_AF-A0A4Q8UL86-F1
#
_entry.id   AF-A0A4Q8UL86-F1
#
_cell.length_a   1.000
_cell.length_b   1.000
_cell.length_c   1.000
_cell.angle_alpha   90.00
_cell.angle_beta   90.00
_cell.angle_gamma   90.00
#
_symmetry.space_group_name_H-M   'P 1'
#
loop_
_entity.id
_entity.type
_entity.pdbx_description
1 polymer ?
#
loop_
_entity_poly.entity_id
_entity_poly.type
_entity_poly.pdbx_seq_one_letter_code
_entity_poly.pdbx_strand_id
1 'polypeptide(L)'
;MGSGDDRIELKRAVLTAPIWMQATKSSSRQVADAVGLSQSFVARTWKELAAPAQEVGSLREILADRQMVLVGFAVGPEGSCLVLVPSRASRLRYPASLTTNSKRRLRTVLAADLLRSVVREPNRTDDRLDLWSSLESSGRSITQEATVVVSGGFAVPAGLRTAAHFADSWAWQKLVGALDLLPEVPNGETLIDVEWRIRRWYHSGRSPFSWTVDRDVPTTMGSIAQEAQGAENILAEDILSAIRQGLVDGLFSGESEISLSTLNRLLGAPVRDIRTAVRALTEDGLVTAARSDSVVVRIPSLDDVSETYMARRALGAIVVEQQADGAPAPDPG
;
A
#
# COMPACT_ATOMS: atom_id res chain seq x y z
N MET A 1 20.74 -4.99 37.81
CA MET A 1 21.32 -5.77 36.69
C MET A 1 20.19 -6.30 35.79
N GLY A 2 19.49 -5.41 35.07
CA GLY A 2 18.50 -5.75 34.02
C GLY A 2 18.83 -5.14 32.65
N SER A 3 20.03 -4.60 32.47
CA SER A 3 20.27 -3.50 31.53
C SER A 3 20.31 -3.86 30.03
N GLY A 4 20.42 -5.14 29.67
CA GLY A 4 20.61 -5.58 28.27
C GLY A 4 19.30 -5.90 27.58
N ASP A 5 18.58 -6.88 28.11
CA ASP A 5 17.32 -7.37 27.55
C ASP A 5 16.22 -6.31 27.59
N ASP A 6 16.11 -5.57 28.70
CA ASP A 6 15.19 -4.43 28.82
C ASP A 6 15.40 -3.43 27.69
N ARG A 7 16.67 -3.14 27.33
CA ARG A 7 16.97 -2.18 26.26
C ARG A 7 16.60 -2.72 24.88
N ILE A 8 16.75 -4.02 24.65
CA ILE A 8 16.34 -4.67 23.40
C ILE A 8 14.81 -4.63 23.28
N GLU A 9 14.10 -4.92 24.37
CA GLU A 9 12.64 -4.86 24.41
C GLU A 9 12.11 -3.45 24.16
N LEU A 10 12.71 -2.42 24.79
CA LEU A 10 12.36 -1.02 24.52
C LEU A 10 12.62 -0.63 23.06
N LYS A 11 13.74 -1.08 22.47
CA LYS A 11 14.01 -0.86 21.04
C LYS A 11 12.96 -1.55 20.17
N ARG A 12 12.58 -2.79 20.49
CA ARG A 12 11.53 -3.53 19.79
C ARG A 12 10.19 -2.80 19.86
N ALA A 13 9.81 -2.29 21.03
CA ALA A 13 8.60 -1.50 21.20
C ALA A 13 8.62 -0.25 20.31
N VAL A 14 9.73 0.48 20.26
CA VAL A 14 9.89 1.65 19.38
C VAL A 14 9.71 1.32 17.90
N LEU A 15 10.27 0.19 17.44
CA LEU A 15 10.20 -0.20 16.03
C LEU A 15 8.85 -0.77 15.63
N THR A 16 8.18 -1.49 16.51
CA THR A 16 6.88 -2.09 16.24
C THR A 16 5.72 -1.13 16.48
N ALA A 17 5.94 -0.02 17.22
CA ALA A 17 4.93 1.00 17.47
C ALA A 17 4.13 1.47 16.24
N PRO A 18 4.77 1.80 15.10
CA PRO A 18 4.04 2.18 13.91
C PRO A 18 3.03 1.14 13.42
N ILE A 19 3.19 -0.15 13.72
CA ILE A 19 2.29 -1.21 13.24
C ILE A 19 0.96 -1.20 14.01
N TRP A 20 0.99 -0.96 15.32
CA TRP A 20 -0.18 -1.02 16.19
C TRP A 20 -0.76 0.35 16.56
N MET A 21 -0.03 1.44 16.34
CA MET A 21 -0.55 2.79 16.51
C MET A 21 -1.62 3.12 15.47
N GLN A 22 -2.78 3.62 15.91
CA GLN A 22 -3.87 4.07 15.03
C GLN A 22 -3.56 5.37 14.25
N ALA A 23 -2.46 6.06 14.57
CA ALA A 23 -2.09 7.31 13.89
C ALA A 23 -1.56 7.05 12.47
N THR A 24 -2.09 7.78 11.49
CA THR A 24 -1.64 7.77 10.08
C THR A 24 -0.23 8.35 9.89
N LYS A 25 0.29 9.04 10.91
CA LYS A 25 1.66 9.57 10.96
C LYS A 25 2.33 9.08 12.23
N SER A 26 3.47 8.42 12.09
CA SER A 26 4.31 7.96 13.20
C SER A 26 5.52 8.88 13.33
N SER A 27 5.31 10.11 13.83
CA SER A 27 6.44 10.97 14.20
C SER A 27 7.20 10.40 15.39
N SER A 28 8.47 10.78 15.57
CA SER A 28 9.26 10.33 16.73
C SER A 28 8.62 10.70 18.06
N ARG A 29 7.91 11.84 18.11
CA ARG A 29 7.15 12.29 19.28
C ARG A 29 5.97 11.37 19.56
N GLN A 30 5.13 11.09 18.56
CA GLN A 30 3.96 10.22 18.74
C GLN A 30 4.37 8.80 19.13
N VAL A 31 5.45 8.27 18.55
CA VAL A 31 5.97 6.95 18.93
C VAL A 31 6.47 6.97 20.37
N ALA A 32 7.22 8.01 20.77
CA ALA A 32 7.66 8.20 22.15
C ALA A 32 6.49 8.24 23.14
N ASP A 33 5.47 9.04 22.85
CA ASP A 33 4.26 9.15 23.67
C ASP A 33 3.53 7.80 23.78
N ALA A 34 3.41 7.05 22.67
CA ALA A 34 2.72 5.77 22.64
C ALA A 34 3.45 4.65 23.41
N VAL A 35 4.78 4.65 23.42
CA VAL A 35 5.59 3.63 24.12
C VAL A 35 6.06 4.06 25.50
N GLY A 36 5.75 5.29 25.94
CA GLY A 36 6.17 5.82 27.23
C GLY A 36 7.68 6.12 27.32
N LEU A 37 8.32 6.48 26.20
CA LEU A 37 9.77 6.78 26.13
C LEU A 37 10.02 8.23 25.72
N SER A 38 11.26 8.68 25.87
CA SER A 38 11.66 10.01 25.37
C SER A 38 11.79 10.03 23.84
N GLN A 39 11.41 11.15 23.21
CA GLN A 39 11.58 11.37 21.77
C GLN A 39 13.05 11.19 21.32
N SER A 40 14.02 11.56 22.17
CA SER A 40 15.45 11.41 21.87
C SER A 40 15.90 9.95 21.85
N PHE A 41 15.25 9.07 22.63
CA PHE A 41 15.51 7.63 22.57
C PHE A 41 14.99 7.04 21.25
N VAL A 42 13.78 7.41 20.84
CA VAL A 42 13.18 7.01 19.55
C VAL A 42 14.06 7.46 18.38
N ALA A 43 14.44 8.73 18.34
CA ALA A 43 15.27 9.28 17.29
C ALA A 43 16.65 8.61 17.21
N ARG A 44 17.29 8.32 18.36
CA ARG A 44 18.55 7.58 18.41
C ARG A 44 18.41 6.14 17.91
N THR A 45 17.33 5.46 18.29
CA THR A 45 17.04 4.09 17.85
C THR A 45 16.91 4.03 16.33
N TRP A 46 16.14 4.94 15.72
CA TRP A 46 16.02 4.99 14.25
C TRP A 46 17.30 5.41 13.55
N LYS A 47 18.09 6.32 14.15
CA LYS A 47 19.39 6.74 13.61
C LYS A 47 20.41 5.60 13.61
N GLU A 48 20.41 4.77 14.65
CA GLU A 48 21.28 3.59 14.76
C GLU A 48 21.03 2.61 13.60
N LEU A 49 19.77 2.40 13.21
CA LEU A 49 19.41 1.52 12.10
C LEU A 49 19.76 2.07 10.72
N ALA A 50 19.86 3.39 10.58
CA ALA A 50 20.26 4.02 9.33
C ALA A 50 21.78 3.92 9.08
N ALA A 51 22.57 3.51 10.07
CA ALA A 51 24.00 3.34 9.91
C ALA A 51 24.29 2.13 9.00
N PRO A 52 25.19 2.28 8.00
CA PRO A 52 25.50 1.21 7.07
C PRO A 52 26.13 0.04 7.82
N ALA A 53 25.54 -1.15 7.70
CA ALA A 53 26.12 -2.40 8.16
C ALA A 53 26.93 -3.05 7.03
N GLN A 54 28.01 -3.77 7.36
CA GLN A 54 28.80 -4.48 6.35
C GLN A 54 27.97 -5.54 5.61
N GLU A 55 27.04 -6.18 6.32
CA GLU A 55 26.12 -7.21 5.80
C GLU A 55 25.18 -6.70 4.70
N VAL A 56 24.89 -5.39 4.68
CA VAL A 56 24.06 -4.76 3.64
C VAL A 56 24.88 -4.19 2.48
N GLY A 57 26.21 -4.32 2.50
CA GLY A 57 27.12 -3.76 1.50
C GLY A 57 26.83 -4.26 0.08
N SER A 58 26.80 -5.58 -0.13
CA SER A 58 26.53 -6.16 -1.45
C SER A 58 25.13 -5.82 -1.97
N LEU A 59 24.12 -5.78 -1.10
CA LEU A 59 22.79 -5.33 -1.49
C LEU A 59 22.79 -3.86 -1.91
N ARG A 60 23.49 -3.00 -1.16
CA ARG A 60 23.63 -1.58 -1.49
C ARG A 60 24.33 -1.37 -2.82
N GLU A 61 25.35 -2.16 -3.14
CA GLU A 61 26.02 -2.14 -4.45
C GLU A 61 25.06 -2.52 -5.58
N ILE A 62 24.26 -3.59 -5.41
CA ILE A 62 23.24 -3.98 -6.39
C ILE A 62 22.21 -2.86 -6.60
N LEU A 63 21.73 -2.23 -5.52
CA LEU A 63 20.76 -1.12 -5.60
C LEU A 63 21.38 0.16 -6.17
N ALA A 64 22.69 0.36 -5.99
CA ALA A 64 23.42 1.45 -6.61
C ALA A 64 23.67 1.20 -8.11
N ASP A 65 23.77 -0.06 -8.55
CA ASP A 65 23.98 -0.46 -9.96
C ASP A 65 22.69 -0.68 -10.76
N ARG A 66 21.58 -1.03 -10.10
CA ARG A 66 20.31 -1.33 -10.76
C ARG A 66 19.13 -0.71 -10.03
N GLN A 67 18.15 -0.21 -10.80
CA GLN A 67 16.87 0.15 -10.21
C GLN A 67 16.09 -1.11 -9.91
N MET A 68 15.68 -1.27 -8.65
CA MET A 68 14.92 -2.41 -8.20
C MET A 68 13.53 -1.98 -7.74
N VAL A 69 12.56 -2.88 -7.87
CA VAL A 69 11.19 -2.68 -7.42
C VAL A 69 10.83 -3.80 -6.46
N LEU A 70 10.16 -3.44 -5.37
CA LEU A 70 9.60 -4.39 -4.41
C LEU A 70 8.41 -5.12 -5.04
N VAL A 71 8.48 -6.45 -5.07
CA VAL A 71 7.44 -7.28 -5.72
C VAL A 71 6.77 -8.26 -4.79
N GLY A 72 7.44 -8.60 -3.69
CA GLY A 72 6.95 -9.55 -2.71
C GLY A 72 7.54 -9.31 -1.34
N PHE A 73 6.74 -9.57 -0.32
CA PHE A 73 7.14 -9.52 1.07
C PHE A 73 6.34 -10.56 1.85
N ALA A 74 7.01 -11.31 2.71
CA ALA A 74 6.36 -12.26 3.60
C ALA A 74 7.01 -12.27 4.98
N VAL A 75 6.20 -12.54 6.00
CA VAL A 75 6.61 -12.73 7.39
C VAL A 75 5.99 -14.02 7.89
N GLY A 76 6.83 -14.98 8.23
CA GLY A 76 6.45 -16.26 8.81
C GLY A 76 7.14 -16.52 10.15
N PRO A 77 6.88 -17.67 10.78
CA PRO A 77 7.45 -18.03 12.08
C PRO A 77 8.98 -18.16 12.03
N GLU A 78 9.50 -18.71 10.93
CA GLU A 78 10.94 -18.93 10.76
C GLU A 78 11.72 -17.67 10.35
N GLY A 79 11.03 -16.64 9.86
CA GLY A 79 11.65 -15.40 9.40
C GLY A 79 10.82 -14.67 8.36
N SER A 80 11.48 -13.74 7.66
CA SER A 80 10.87 -12.87 6.68
C SER A 80 11.61 -12.97 5.36
N CYS A 81 10.91 -12.64 4.27
CA CYS A 81 11.48 -12.60 2.93
C CYS A 81 11.02 -11.34 2.22
N LEU A 82 11.96 -10.68 1.55
CA LEU A 82 11.74 -9.53 0.70
C LEU A 82 12.29 -9.86 -0.69
N VAL A 83 11.45 -9.66 -1.71
CA VAL A 83 11.79 -9.97 -3.11
C VAL A 83 11.80 -8.68 -3.91
N LEU A 84 12.94 -8.39 -4.51
CA LEU A 84 13.14 -7.28 -5.42
C LEU A 84 13.40 -7.80 -6.84
N VAL A 85 12.88 -7.12 -7.85
CA VAL A 85 13.23 -7.39 -9.25
C VAL A 85 13.77 -6.14 -9.93
N PRO A 86 14.63 -6.28 -10.96
CA PRO A 86 15.06 -5.15 -11.77
C PRO A 86 13.87 -4.45 -12.42
N SER A 87 13.85 -3.13 -12.33
CA SER A 87 12.94 -2.30 -13.11
C SER A 87 13.36 -2.32 -14.57
N ARG A 88 12.40 -2.54 -15.47
CA ARG A 88 12.63 -2.37 -16.93
C ARG A 88 12.69 -0.89 -17.33
N ALA A 89 12.32 0.03 -16.44
CA ALA A 89 12.44 1.45 -16.70
C ALA A 89 13.92 1.88 -16.63
N SER A 90 14.35 2.68 -17.62
CA SER A 90 15.70 3.25 -17.63
C SER A 90 15.95 4.09 -16.39
N ARG A 91 17.17 3.99 -15.82
CA ARG A 91 17.62 4.77 -14.65
C ARG A 91 17.38 6.27 -14.78
N LEU A 92 17.47 6.78 -16.01
CA LEU A 92 17.23 8.18 -16.34
C LEU A 92 15.82 8.68 -15.96
N ARG A 93 14.85 7.76 -15.77
CA ARG A 93 13.46 8.12 -15.47
C ARG A 93 13.16 8.35 -13.98
N TYR A 94 13.96 7.79 -13.06
CA TYR A 94 13.68 7.88 -11.63
C TYR A 94 14.92 8.33 -10.83
N PRO A 95 15.21 9.64 -10.81
CA PRO A 95 16.36 10.16 -10.06
C PRO A 95 16.13 10.22 -8.55
N ALA A 96 14.87 10.15 -8.08
CA ALA A 96 14.55 10.33 -6.67
C ALA A 96 14.60 9.02 -5.87
N SER A 97 15.46 8.98 -4.85
CA SER A 97 15.41 8.01 -3.76
C SER A 97 14.09 8.10 -2.99
N LEU A 98 13.83 7.12 -2.12
CA LEU A 98 12.63 7.13 -1.28
C LEU A 98 12.44 8.46 -0.53
N THR A 99 11.18 8.93 -0.47
CA THR A 99 10.82 10.11 0.33
C THR A 99 10.86 9.80 1.82
N THR A 100 10.89 10.83 2.67
CA THR A 100 10.83 10.65 4.13
C THR A 100 9.64 9.81 4.59
N ASN A 101 8.50 9.92 3.90
CA ASN A 101 7.32 9.12 4.21
C ASN A 101 7.54 7.66 3.83
N SER A 102 7.97 7.37 2.60
CA SER A 102 8.26 6.01 2.14
C SER A 102 9.34 5.32 2.96
N LYS A 103 10.38 6.05 3.40
CA LYS A 103 11.37 5.56 4.39
C LYS A 103 10.73 5.16 5.72
N ARG A 104 9.69 5.85 6.19
CA ARG A 104 8.96 5.47 7.41
C ARG A 104 8.15 4.21 7.19
N ARG A 105 7.45 4.10 6.06
CA ARG A 105 6.69 2.90 5.69
C ARG A 105 7.59 1.68 5.59
N LEU A 106 8.74 1.83 4.93
CA LEU A 106 9.76 0.80 4.84
C LEU A 106 10.22 0.30 6.21
N ARG A 107 10.41 1.20 7.20
CA ARG A 107 10.71 0.78 8.58
C ARG A 107 9.57 -0.04 9.19
N THR A 108 8.31 0.37 8.97
CA THR A 108 7.13 -0.40 9.41
C THR A 108 7.11 -1.79 8.78
N VAL A 109 7.41 -1.89 7.47
CA VAL A 109 7.49 -3.17 6.74
C VAL A 109 8.57 -4.08 7.35
N LEU A 110 9.80 -3.56 7.54
CA LEU A 110 10.88 -4.34 8.13
C LEU A 110 10.60 -4.73 9.58
N ALA A 111 9.94 -3.86 10.36
CA ALA A 111 9.59 -4.12 11.75
C ALA A 111 8.57 -5.26 11.92
N ALA A 112 7.85 -5.66 10.88
CA ALA A 112 6.96 -6.81 10.93
C ALA A 112 7.70 -8.13 11.27
N ASP A 113 8.98 -8.26 10.88
CA ASP A 113 9.84 -9.39 11.27
C ASP A 113 9.95 -9.54 12.79
N LEU A 114 9.95 -8.41 13.52
CA LEU A 114 10.02 -8.40 14.98
C LEU A 114 8.74 -8.92 15.64
N LEU A 115 7.66 -9.16 14.89
CA LEU A 115 6.40 -9.67 15.43
C LEU A 115 6.27 -11.20 15.29
N ARG A 116 7.22 -11.88 14.63
CA ARG A 116 7.20 -13.33 14.40
C ARG A 116 7.05 -14.19 15.67
N SER A 117 7.56 -13.71 16.82
CA SER A 117 7.48 -14.45 18.09
C SER A 117 6.24 -14.13 18.94
N VAL A 118 5.52 -13.04 18.60
CA VAL A 118 4.32 -12.61 19.32
C VAL A 118 3.11 -13.41 18.84
N VAL A 119 3.14 -13.84 17.58
CA VAL A 119 2.10 -14.63 16.95
C VAL A 119 2.46 -16.12 17.05
N ARG A 120 2.02 -16.78 18.12
CA ARG A 120 2.10 -18.24 18.25
C ARG A 120 0.73 -18.84 17.95
N GLU A 121 0.61 -19.58 16.85
CA GLU A 121 -0.46 -20.58 16.71
C GLU A 121 0.12 -22.01 16.64
N PRO A 122 -0.61 -23.02 17.17
CA PRO A 122 -0.03 -24.32 17.49
C PRO A 122 -0.07 -25.34 16.34
N ASN A 123 -0.67 -25.05 15.19
CA ASN A 123 -0.83 -26.04 14.12
C ASN A 123 -1.25 -25.36 12.82
N ARG A 124 -0.33 -25.08 11.89
CA ARG A 124 -0.64 -25.23 10.45
C ARG A 124 0.54 -25.03 9.49
N THR A 125 0.28 -25.65 8.34
CA THR A 125 0.89 -25.74 7.02
C THR A 125 1.87 -24.65 6.59
N ASP A 126 2.87 -25.08 5.82
CA ASP A 126 4.01 -24.30 5.34
C ASP A 126 3.60 -23.19 4.34
N ASP A 127 3.17 -22.02 4.84
CA ASP A 127 2.77 -20.86 4.02
C ASP A 127 3.90 -20.25 3.18
N ARG A 128 5.10 -20.84 3.22
CA ARG A 128 6.15 -20.66 2.20
C ARG A 128 5.59 -20.83 0.79
N LEU A 129 4.66 -21.76 0.62
CA LEU A 129 4.05 -22.02 -0.69
C LEU A 129 3.26 -20.82 -1.21
N ASP A 130 2.66 -19.99 -0.35
CA ASP A 130 1.77 -18.92 -0.79
C ASP A 130 2.52 -17.76 -1.45
N LEU A 131 3.66 -17.32 -0.90
CA LEU A 131 4.44 -16.21 -1.50
C LEU A 131 4.93 -16.60 -2.89
N TRP A 132 5.61 -17.74 -3.00
CA TRP A 132 6.24 -18.16 -4.26
C TRP A 132 5.19 -18.53 -5.30
N SER A 133 4.12 -19.24 -4.91
CA SER A 133 3.01 -19.54 -5.83
C SER A 133 2.31 -18.27 -6.31
N SER A 134 2.15 -17.26 -5.44
CA SER A 134 1.55 -15.97 -5.83
C SER A 134 2.44 -15.17 -6.78
N LEU A 135 3.76 -15.21 -6.58
CA LEU A 135 4.70 -14.58 -7.50
C LEU A 135 4.73 -15.29 -8.86
N GLU A 136 4.69 -16.62 -8.87
CA GLU A 136 4.62 -17.42 -10.11
C GLU A 136 3.31 -17.20 -10.86
N SER A 137 2.16 -17.20 -10.15
CA SER A 137 0.84 -16.99 -10.73
C SER A 137 0.65 -15.57 -11.29
N SER A 138 1.32 -14.58 -10.73
CA SER A 138 1.35 -13.19 -11.25
C SER A 138 2.07 -13.03 -12.59
N GLY A 139 2.52 -14.12 -13.22
CA GLY A 139 3.23 -14.11 -14.50
C GLY A 139 4.63 -13.48 -14.43
N ARG A 140 5.09 -13.10 -13.22
CA ARG A 140 6.47 -12.70 -13.00
C ARG A 140 7.30 -13.96 -12.92
N SER A 141 7.88 -14.36 -14.03
CA SER A 141 9.04 -15.24 -13.98
C SER A 141 10.07 -14.55 -13.10
N ILE A 142 10.23 -15.04 -11.87
CA ILE A 142 11.29 -14.61 -10.96
C ILE A 142 12.57 -15.05 -11.65
N THR A 143 13.14 -14.16 -12.47
CA THR A 143 14.34 -14.46 -13.23
C THR A 143 15.49 -14.65 -12.26
N GLN A 144 16.61 -15.20 -12.75
CA GLN A 144 17.87 -15.23 -12.01
C GLN A 144 18.37 -13.84 -11.57
N GLU A 145 17.75 -12.76 -12.06
CA GLU A 145 18.09 -11.38 -11.70
C GLU A 145 17.29 -10.86 -10.49
N ALA A 146 16.33 -11.63 -9.97
CA ALA A 146 15.64 -11.27 -8.75
C ALA A 146 16.62 -11.30 -7.56
N THR A 147 16.51 -10.27 -6.72
CA THR A 147 17.29 -10.13 -5.50
C THR A 147 16.39 -10.54 -4.34
N VAL A 148 16.68 -11.70 -3.77
CA VAL A 148 15.94 -12.23 -2.60
C VAL A 148 16.73 -11.93 -1.33
N VAL A 149 16.07 -11.34 -0.34
CA VAL A 149 16.65 -11.01 0.95
C VAL A 149 15.83 -11.69 2.04
N VAL A 150 16.49 -12.44 2.92
CA VAL A 150 15.79 -13.24 3.96
C VAL A 150 16.34 -13.01 5.35
N SER A 151 15.47 -13.15 6.36
CA SER A 151 15.85 -13.26 7.77
C SER A 151 15.57 -14.66 8.30
N GLY A 152 16.29 -15.07 9.35
CA GLY A 152 16.05 -16.33 10.06
C GLY A 152 16.12 -17.58 9.17
N GLY A 153 15.25 -18.55 9.41
CA GLY A 153 15.12 -19.79 8.64
C GLY A 153 14.13 -19.73 7.48
N PHE A 154 13.86 -18.55 6.91
CA PHE A 154 12.94 -18.44 5.77
C PHE A 154 13.53 -19.19 4.56
N ALA A 155 12.79 -20.18 4.05
CA ALA A 155 13.30 -21.03 2.96
C ALA A 155 13.07 -20.37 1.60
N VAL A 156 14.08 -20.47 0.75
CA VAL A 156 14.08 -19.94 -0.62
C VAL A 156 14.10 -21.13 -1.59
N PRO A 157 13.24 -21.16 -2.62
CA PRO A 157 13.19 -22.22 -3.62
C PRO A 157 14.56 -22.49 -4.27
N ALA A 158 14.82 -23.77 -4.54
CA ALA A 158 16.03 -24.18 -5.26
C ALA A 158 16.07 -23.52 -6.64
N GLY A 159 17.10 -22.69 -6.89
CA GLY A 159 17.28 -21.95 -8.14
C GLY A 159 17.22 -20.43 -7.98
N LEU A 160 16.68 -19.92 -6.87
CA LEU A 160 16.74 -18.49 -6.55
C LEU A 160 17.97 -18.20 -5.69
N ARG A 161 18.70 -17.14 -6.05
CA ARG A 161 19.89 -16.72 -5.32
C ARG A 161 19.50 -15.70 -4.25
N THR A 162 19.78 -16.04 -2.99
CA THR A 162 19.70 -15.09 -1.87
C THR A 162 20.85 -14.09 -1.97
N ALA A 163 20.53 -12.81 -2.05
CA ALA A 163 21.52 -11.73 -2.09
C ALA A 163 22.06 -11.38 -0.71
N ALA A 164 21.24 -11.51 0.34
CA ALA A 164 21.64 -11.32 1.72
C ALA A 164 20.76 -12.16 2.66
N HIS A 165 21.38 -12.71 3.70
CA HIS A 165 20.74 -13.49 4.74
C HIS A 165 21.08 -12.90 6.11
N PHE A 166 20.05 -12.61 6.91
CA PHE A 166 20.17 -12.02 8.23
C PHE A 166 19.75 -13.04 9.29
N ALA A 167 20.71 -13.59 10.03
CA ALA A 167 20.41 -14.51 11.12
C ALA A 167 19.65 -13.82 12.27
N ASP A 168 19.91 -12.52 12.46
CA ASP A 168 19.34 -11.72 13.54
C ASP A 168 18.33 -10.69 13.02
N SER A 169 17.24 -10.55 13.77
CA SER A 169 16.16 -9.60 13.50
C SER A 169 16.61 -8.14 13.61
N TRP A 170 17.63 -7.81 14.41
CA TRP A 170 18.16 -6.46 14.49
C TRP A 170 19.02 -6.12 13.26
N ALA A 171 19.83 -7.06 12.79
CA ALA A 171 20.56 -6.95 11.53
C ALA A 171 19.60 -6.73 10.34
N TRP A 172 18.46 -7.44 10.33
CA TRP A 172 17.39 -7.23 9.35
C TRP A 172 16.87 -5.78 9.34
N GLN A 173 16.70 -5.13 10.50
CA GLN A 173 16.24 -3.73 10.55
C GLN A 173 17.22 -2.74 9.91
N LYS A 174 18.51 -3.08 9.81
CA LYS A 174 19.53 -2.24 9.16
C LYS A 174 19.40 -2.23 7.63
N LEU A 175 18.57 -3.09 7.06
CA LEU A 175 18.23 -3.05 5.62
C LEU A 175 17.67 -1.71 5.19
N VAL A 176 17.06 -0.94 6.09
CA VAL A 176 16.58 0.41 5.80
C VAL A 176 17.67 1.30 5.18
N GLY A 177 18.94 1.13 5.59
CA GLY A 177 20.06 1.92 5.05
C GLY A 177 20.46 1.58 3.61
N ALA A 178 20.20 0.35 3.15
CA ALA A 178 20.43 -0.07 1.77
C ALA A 178 19.20 0.19 0.90
N LEU A 179 18.02 -0.19 1.39
CA LEU A 179 16.73 -0.04 0.70
C LEU A 179 16.31 1.42 0.55
N ASP A 180 16.97 2.36 1.23
CA ASP A 180 16.82 3.80 0.98
C ASP A 180 17.15 4.23 -0.46
N LEU A 181 17.96 3.42 -1.16
CA LEU A 181 18.32 3.62 -2.57
C LEU A 181 17.21 3.19 -3.55
N LEU A 182 16.11 2.60 -3.07
CA LEU A 182 14.99 2.26 -3.93
C LEU A 182 14.38 3.53 -4.55
N PRO A 183 14.01 3.50 -5.84
CA PRO A 183 13.36 4.63 -6.49
C PRO A 183 11.95 4.87 -5.93
N GLU A 184 11.60 6.12 -5.65
CA GLU A 184 10.29 6.46 -5.06
C GLU A 184 9.12 6.05 -5.95
N VAL A 185 9.16 6.38 -7.25
CA VAL A 185 7.99 6.23 -8.13
C VAL A 185 7.43 4.79 -8.14
N PRO A 186 8.22 3.73 -8.39
CA PRO A 186 7.65 2.38 -8.42
C PRO A 186 7.52 1.72 -7.04
N ASN A 187 8.04 2.32 -5.95
CA ASN A 187 8.01 1.70 -4.62
C ASN A 187 7.13 2.45 -3.60
N GLY A 188 6.81 3.72 -3.83
CA GLY A 188 6.07 4.55 -2.88
C GLY A 188 4.67 4.02 -2.61
N GLU A 189 3.91 3.76 -3.67
CA GLU A 189 2.57 3.15 -3.60
C GLU A 189 2.62 1.72 -3.07
N THR A 190 3.60 0.95 -3.53
CA THR A 190 3.83 -0.41 -3.06
C THR A 190 4.05 -0.46 -1.54
N LEU A 191 4.87 0.45 -1.00
CA LEU A 191 5.11 0.55 0.44
C LEU A 191 3.88 1.03 1.21
N ILE A 192 2.99 1.81 0.59
CA ILE A 192 1.69 2.19 1.18
C ILE A 192 0.81 0.95 1.33
N ASP A 193 0.64 0.16 0.25
CA ASP A 193 -0.18 -1.06 0.27
C ASP A 193 0.37 -2.07 1.29
N VAL A 194 1.68 -2.36 1.25
CA VAL A 194 2.30 -3.33 2.16
C VAL A 194 2.15 -2.87 3.62
N GLU A 195 2.41 -1.59 3.93
CA GLU A 195 2.22 -1.05 5.28
C GLU A 195 0.78 -1.23 5.77
N TRP A 196 -0.20 -0.87 4.93
CA TRP A 196 -1.61 -0.99 5.27
C TRP A 196 -2.00 -2.44 5.54
N ARG A 197 -1.56 -3.38 4.70
CA ARG A 197 -1.84 -4.80 4.90
C ARG A 197 -1.15 -5.37 6.14
N ILE A 198 0.08 -4.95 6.46
CA ILE A 198 0.78 -5.36 7.69
C ILE A 198 0.03 -4.87 8.93
N ARG A 199 -0.43 -3.60 8.92
CA ARG A 199 -1.25 -3.06 10.03
C ARG A 199 -2.53 -3.87 10.18
N ARG A 200 -3.25 -4.14 9.10
CA ARG A 200 -4.48 -4.97 9.13
C ARG A 200 -4.19 -6.39 9.62
N TRP A 201 -3.12 -7.00 9.12
CA TRP A 201 -2.65 -8.32 9.52
C TRP A 201 -2.43 -8.39 11.03
N TYR A 202 -1.67 -7.45 11.59
CA TYR A 202 -1.41 -7.37 13.03
C TYR A 202 -2.69 -7.34 13.87
N HIS A 203 -3.68 -6.54 13.48
CA HIS A 203 -4.95 -6.43 14.21
C HIS A 203 -5.86 -7.65 14.01
N SER A 204 -5.74 -8.35 12.87
CA SER A 204 -6.56 -9.52 12.57
C SER A 204 -6.12 -10.79 13.31
N GLY A 205 -4.89 -10.83 13.84
CA GLY A 205 -4.33 -11.99 14.54
C GLY A 205 -4.10 -13.22 13.67
N ARG A 206 -4.31 -13.15 12.35
CA ARG A 206 -4.13 -14.29 11.44
C ARG A 206 -2.65 -14.49 11.14
N SER A 207 -2.17 -15.72 11.14
CA SER A 207 -0.79 -16.05 10.75
C SER A 207 -0.78 -17.01 9.57
N PRO A 208 0.18 -16.86 8.64
CA PRO A 208 1.22 -15.82 8.48
C PRO A 208 0.86 -14.75 7.43
N PHE A 209 1.80 -13.83 7.20
CA PHE A 209 1.64 -12.71 6.27
C PHE A 209 2.37 -12.96 4.96
N SER A 210 1.67 -12.81 3.83
CA SER A 210 2.26 -12.74 2.50
C SER A 210 1.64 -11.60 1.70
N TRP A 211 2.45 -10.98 0.87
CA TRP A 211 2.04 -9.92 -0.04
C TRP A 211 2.86 -9.99 -1.32
N THR A 212 2.20 -9.76 -2.45
CA THR A 212 2.79 -9.65 -3.78
C THR A 212 2.14 -8.49 -4.53
N VAL A 213 2.88 -7.85 -5.44
CA VAL A 213 2.29 -6.83 -6.32
C VAL A 213 1.36 -7.51 -7.30
N ASP A 214 0.07 -7.22 -7.19
CA ASP A 214 -0.92 -7.60 -8.18
C ASP A 214 -0.85 -6.61 -9.36
N ARG A 215 -0.49 -7.08 -10.56
CA ARG A 215 -0.31 -6.20 -11.72
C ARG A 215 -0.96 -6.77 -12.97
N ASP A 216 -2.24 -7.13 -12.85
CA ASP A 216 -3.08 -7.44 -14.00
C ASP A 216 -3.56 -6.21 -14.79
N VAL A 217 -3.01 -5.01 -14.54
CA VAL A 217 -3.29 -3.81 -15.36
C VAL A 217 -2.13 -3.52 -16.32
N PRO A 218 -2.28 -3.75 -17.63
CA PRO A 218 -1.26 -3.39 -18.62
C PRO A 218 -1.11 -1.87 -18.66
N THR A 219 0.06 -1.41 -18.22
CA THR A 219 0.43 0.01 -18.16
C THR A 219 0.80 0.51 -19.56
N THR A 220 -0.18 0.99 -20.33
CA THR A 220 0.07 1.85 -21.50
C THR A 220 0.48 3.23 -20.97
N MET A 221 1.76 3.56 -21.13
CA MET A 221 2.33 4.84 -20.67
C MET A 221 1.64 6.02 -21.36
N GLY A 222 1.01 6.87 -20.56
CA GLY A 222 0.59 8.19 -21.01
C GLY A 222 -0.32 8.92 -20.04
N SER A 223 0.05 9.09 -18.76
CA SER A 223 -0.75 9.99 -17.92
C SER A 223 -0.16 10.40 -16.57
N ILE A 224 0.75 11.37 -16.58
CA ILE A 224 1.09 12.13 -15.36
C ILE A 224 -0.06 13.09 -14.98
N ALA A 225 -1.02 13.33 -15.89
CA ALA A 225 -2.25 14.07 -15.61
C ALA A 225 -3.33 13.20 -14.93
N GLN A 226 -3.45 11.91 -15.29
CA GLN A 226 -4.43 11.02 -14.65
C GLN A 226 -3.98 10.46 -13.29
N GLU A 227 -2.72 10.54 -12.86
CA GLU A 227 -2.33 10.07 -11.51
C GLU A 227 -2.88 10.98 -10.40
N ALA A 228 -2.97 12.30 -10.64
CA ALA A 228 -3.64 13.23 -9.73
C ALA A 228 -5.16 12.98 -9.71
N GLN A 229 -5.75 12.72 -10.88
CA GLN A 229 -7.16 12.33 -11.01
C GLN A 229 -7.43 10.92 -10.48
N GLY A 230 -6.43 10.04 -10.47
CA GLY A 230 -6.53 8.66 -9.98
C GLY A 230 -6.56 8.62 -8.46
N ALA A 231 -5.70 9.40 -7.79
CA ALA A 231 -5.76 9.57 -6.34
C ALA A 231 -7.05 10.29 -5.89
N GLU A 232 -7.51 11.28 -6.66
CA GLU A 232 -8.83 11.91 -6.45
C GLU A 232 -9.98 10.92 -6.69
N ASN A 233 -9.90 10.08 -7.72
CA ASN A 233 -10.92 9.07 -8.04
C ASN A 233 -10.96 7.95 -7.02
N ILE A 234 -9.81 7.50 -6.51
CA ILE A 234 -9.74 6.49 -5.44
C ILE A 234 -10.35 7.06 -4.16
N LEU A 235 -10.03 8.30 -3.79
CA LEU A 235 -10.65 8.94 -2.62
C LEU A 235 -12.14 9.18 -2.83
N ALA A 236 -12.56 9.55 -4.04
CA ALA A 236 -13.97 9.69 -4.41
C ALA A 236 -14.72 8.35 -4.31
N GLU A 237 -14.11 7.26 -4.76
CA GLU A 237 -14.66 5.90 -4.66
C GLU A 237 -14.72 5.44 -3.20
N ASP A 238 -13.69 5.71 -2.40
CA ASP A 238 -13.68 5.46 -0.96
C ASP A 238 -14.77 6.25 -0.23
N ILE A 239 -15.00 7.51 -0.60
CA ILE A 239 -16.09 8.35 -0.09
C ILE A 239 -17.45 7.70 -0.42
N LEU A 240 -17.67 7.30 -1.67
CA LEU A 240 -18.92 6.65 -2.10
C LEU A 240 -19.12 5.31 -1.39
N SER A 241 -18.07 4.52 -1.22
CA SER A 241 -18.10 3.24 -0.51
C SER A 241 -18.47 3.44 0.95
N ALA A 242 -17.84 4.38 1.64
CA ALA A 242 -18.16 4.72 3.04
C ALA A 242 -19.58 5.26 3.20
N ILE A 243 -20.07 6.06 2.25
CA ILE A 243 -21.45 6.54 2.22
C ILE A 243 -22.43 5.37 2.03
N ARG A 244 -22.19 4.47 1.05
CA ARG A 244 -23.04 3.29 0.82
C ARG A 244 -23.09 2.39 2.04
N GLN A 245 -21.93 2.11 2.63
CA GLN A 245 -21.83 1.29 3.84
C GLN A 245 -22.57 1.95 5.01
N GLY A 246 -22.41 3.27 5.20
CA GLY A 246 -23.15 4.00 6.23
C GLY A 246 -24.65 4.08 6.02
N LEU A 247 -25.14 4.07 4.76
CA LEU A 247 -26.57 3.97 4.46
C LEU A 247 -27.12 2.57 4.80
N VAL A 248 -26.36 1.51 4.49
CA VAL A 248 -26.73 0.12 4.81
C VAL A 248 -26.74 -0.10 6.33
N ASP A 249 -25.76 0.46 7.03
CA ASP A 249 -25.61 0.35 8.49
C ASP A 249 -26.58 1.27 9.26
N GLY A 250 -27.39 2.07 8.56
CA GLY A 250 -28.34 3.03 9.15
C GLY A 250 -27.67 4.24 9.83
N LEU A 251 -26.37 4.45 9.61
CA LEU A 251 -25.61 5.61 10.11
C LEU A 251 -25.97 6.89 9.35
N PHE A 252 -26.37 6.76 8.09
CA PHE A 252 -26.88 7.84 7.26
C PHE A 252 -28.32 7.53 6.84
N SER A 253 -29.14 8.57 6.68
CA SER A 253 -30.40 8.46 5.94
C SER A 253 -30.28 9.19 4.62
N GLY A 254 -31.00 8.70 3.60
CA GLY A 254 -30.88 9.14 2.19
C GLY A 254 -31.20 10.60 1.87
N GLU A 255 -31.49 11.40 2.89
CA GLU A 255 -31.74 12.85 2.78
C GLU A 255 -30.99 13.64 3.85
N SER A 256 -30.23 12.98 4.72
CA SER A 256 -29.47 13.66 5.79
C SER A 256 -28.19 14.27 5.28
N GLU A 257 -27.88 15.46 5.79
CA GLU A 257 -26.60 16.10 5.58
C GLU A 257 -25.47 15.29 6.25
N ILE A 258 -24.50 14.85 5.45
CA ILE A 258 -23.28 14.20 5.92
C ILE A 258 -22.19 15.26 6.01
N SER A 259 -21.68 15.51 7.22
CA SER A 259 -20.61 16.48 7.41
C SER A 259 -19.26 15.97 6.90
N LEU A 260 -18.43 16.86 6.33
CA LEU A 260 -17.06 16.52 5.92
C LEU A 260 -16.21 16.02 7.11
N SER A 261 -16.51 16.47 8.33
CA SER A 261 -15.87 15.98 9.56
C SER A 261 -16.20 14.53 9.86
N THR A 262 -17.41 14.07 9.52
CA THR A 262 -17.82 12.67 9.66
C THR A 262 -17.13 11.80 8.63
N LEU A 263 -17.05 12.26 7.38
CA LEU A 263 -16.28 11.59 6.32
C LEU A 263 -14.78 11.51 6.67
N ASN A 264 -14.19 12.58 7.21
CA ASN A 264 -12.81 12.58 7.71
C ASN A 264 -12.60 11.53 8.81
N ARG A 265 -13.52 11.43 9.77
CA ARG A 265 -13.44 10.42 10.82
C ARG A 265 -13.55 8.99 10.29
N LEU A 266 -14.35 8.77 9.27
CA LEU A 266 -14.57 7.44 8.67
C LEU A 266 -13.42 7.02 7.74
N LEU A 267 -12.90 7.95 6.95
CA LEU A 267 -11.90 7.68 5.91
C LEU A 267 -10.48 7.94 6.37
N GLY A 268 -10.30 8.72 7.45
CA GLY A 268 -8.97 9.14 7.94
C GLY A 268 -8.21 10.06 6.97
N ALA A 269 -8.88 10.55 5.92
CA ALA A 269 -8.30 11.42 4.91
C ALA A 269 -8.39 12.90 5.31
N PRO A 270 -7.40 13.75 4.95
CA PRO A 270 -7.45 15.18 5.26
C PRO A 270 -8.72 15.83 4.71
N VAL A 271 -9.36 16.71 5.50
CA VAL A 271 -10.58 17.43 5.10
C VAL A 271 -10.44 18.18 3.78
N ARG A 272 -9.23 18.66 3.46
CA ARG A 272 -8.93 19.30 2.17
C ARG A 272 -9.12 18.33 1.00
N ASP A 273 -8.59 17.11 1.11
CA ASP A 273 -8.63 16.13 0.03
C ASP A 273 -10.04 15.56 -0.11
N ILE A 274 -10.74 15.35 1.01
CA ILE A 274 -12.16 15.00 1.02
C ILE A 274 -12.99 16.09 0.35
N ARG A 275 -12.73 17.37 0.65
CA ARG A 275 -13.44 18.49 0.01
C ARG A 275 -13.23 18.51 -1.50
N THR A 276 -12.01 18.24 -1.96
CA THR A 276 -11.71 18.18 -3.40
C THR A 276 -12.42 17.00 -4.06
N ALA A 277 -12.36 15.80 -3.46
CA ALA A 277 -13.03 14.61 -3.99
C ALA A 277 -14.57 14.73 -3.95
N VAL A 278 -15.14 15.30 -2.89
CA VAL A 278 -16.57 15.63 -2.81
C VAL A 278 -16.97 16.60 -3.92
N ARG A 279 -16.13 17.59 -4.23
CA ARG A 279 -16.41 18.53 -5.31
C ARG A 279 -16.43 17.82 -6.67
N ALA A 280 -15.49 16.92 -6.93
CA ALA A 280 -15.50 16.10 -8.13
C ALA A 280 -16.78 15.23 -8.22
N LEU A 281 -17.15 14.56 -7.12
CA LEU A 281 -18.41 13.80 -7.05
C LEU A 281 -19.66 14.66 -7.25
N THR A 282 -19.61 15.92 -6.84
CA THR A 282 -20.71 16.88 -7.05
C THR A 282 -20.78 17.31 -8.53
N GLU A 283 -19.63 17.54 -9.15
CA GLU A 283 -19.52 17.85 -10.59
C GLU A 283 -20.01 16.66 -11.45
N ASP A 284 -19.78 15.42 -11.00
CA ASP A 284 -20.26 14.18 -11.62
C ASP A 284 -21.74 13.86 -11.29
N GLY A 285 -22.40 14.66 -10.44
CA GLY A 285 -23.81 14.49 -10.07
C GLY A 285 -24.10 13.28 -9.17
N LEU A 286 -23.06 12.68 -8.57
CA LEU A 286 -23.19 11.52 -7.68
C LEU A 286 -23.57 11.91 -6.25
N VAL A 287 -23.28 13.16 -5.86
CA VAL A 287 -23.67 13.74 -4.57
C VAL A 287 -24.12 15.18 -4.76
N THR A 288 -24.94 15.69 -3.84
CA THR A 288 -25.40 17.08 -3.85
C THR A 288 -24.76 17.84 -2.71
N ALA A 289 -24.07 18.95 -3.00
CA ALA A 289 -23.57 19.83 -1.95
C ALA A 289 -24.73 20.58 -1.27
N ALA A 290 -24.90 20.40 0.04
CA ALA A 290 -25.94 21.10 0.80
C ALA A 290 -25.43 22.42 1.41
N ARG A 291 -24.21 22.41 1.96
CA ARG A 291 -23.50 23.59 2.50
C ARG A 291 -21.99 23.47 2.22
N SER A 292 -21.21 24.50 2.54
CA SER A 292 -19.75 24.51 2.31
C SER A 292 -18.99 23.32 2.93
N ASP A 293 -19.55 22.70 3.97
CA ASP A 293 -18.95 21.58 4.71
C ASP A 293 -19.89 20.38 4.91
N SER A 294 -20.95 20.25 4.10
CA SER A 294 -21.85 19.10 4.12
C SER A 294 -22.31 18.63 2.74
N VAL A 295 -22.54 17.33 2.64
CA VAL A 295 -22.94 16.64 1.41
C VAL A 295 -24.21 15.86 1.68
N VAL A 296 -25.16 15.91 0.76
CA VAL A 296 -26.38 15.11 0.77
C VAL A 296 -26.28 14.10 -0.35
N VAL A 297 -26.58 12.84 -0.03
CA VAL A 297 -26.55 11.74 -0.98
C VAL A 297 -27.99 11.38 -1.26
N ARG A 298 -28.47 11.73 -2.46
CA ARG A 298 -29.83 11.39 -2.88
C ARG A 298 -29.89 9.89 -3.20
N ILE A 299 -30.80 9.17 -2.55
CA ILE A 299 -31.11 7.79 -2.96
C ILE A 299 -31.96 7.87 -4.22
N PRO A 300 -31.54 7.26 -5.35
CA PRO A 300 -32.32 7.28 -6.57
C PRO A 300 -33.64 6.52 -6.37
N SER A 301 -34.73 7.13 -6.80
CA SER A 301 -36.04 6.50 -6.85
C SER A 301 -36.14 5.51 -8.01
N LEU A 302 -37.16 4.68 -8.01
CA LEU A 302 -37.42 3.74 -9.10
C LEU A 302 -37.72 4.47 -10.43
N ASP A 303 -38.29 5.68 -10.33
CA ASP A 303 -38.52 6.55 -11.48
C ASP A 303 -37.21 7.09 -12.06
N ASP A 304 -36.26 7.52 -11.21
CA ASP A 304 -34.92 7.99 -11.64
C ASP A 304 -34.15 6.88 -12.41
N VAL A 305 -34.29 5.62 -11.97
CA VAL A 305 -33.72 4.46 -12.67
C VAL A 305 -34.36 4.29 -14.05
N SER A 306 -35.69 4.36 -14.12
CA SER A 306 -36.41 4.22 -15.39
C SER A 306 -36.03 5.30 -16.40
N GLU A 307 -35.89 6.56 -15.94
CA GLU A 307 -35.49 7.70 -16.75
C GLU A 307 -34.06 7.53 -17.28
N THR A 308 -33.14 7.06 -16.44
CA THR A 308 -31.75 6.78 -16.82
C THR A 308 -31.67 5.71 -17.92
N TYR A 309 -32.46 4.63 -17.80
CA TYR A 309 -32.52 3.59 -18.84
C TYR A 309 -33.11 4.10 -20.15
N MET A 310 -34.13 4.96 -20.09
CA MET A 310 -34.71 5.61 -21.27
C MET A 310 -33.69 6.52 -21.97
N ALA A 311 -32.97 7.34 -21.22
CA ALA A 311 -31.91 8.20 -21.75
C ALA A 311 -30.78 7.38 -22.39
N ARG A 312 -30.34 6.30 -21.74
CA ARG A 312 -29.31 5.40 -22.29
C ARG A 312 -29.75 4.74 -23.59
N ARG A 313 -31.02 4.33 -23.68
CA ARG A 313 -31.58 3.76 -24.91
C ARG A 313 -31.60 4.77 -26.06
N ALA A 314 -32.01 6.02 -25.78
CA ALA A 314 -32.02 7.08 -26.78
C ALA A 314 -30.61 7.41 -27.28
N LEU A 315 -29.64 7.57 -26.36
CA LEU A 315 -28.24 7.80 -26.71
C LEU A 315 -27.63 6.63 -27.50
N GLY A 316 -27.94 5.39 -27.10
CA GLY A 316 -27.49 4.19 -27.81
C GLY A 316 -28.03 4.13 -29.24
N ALA A 317 -29.28 4.55 -29.46
CA ALA A 317 -29.85 4.61 -30.80
C ALA A 317 -29.10 5.61 -31.70
N ILE A 318 -28.76 6.79 -31.18
CA ILE A 318 -28.01 7.83 -31.92
C ILE A 318 -26.61 7.32 -32.30
N VAL A 319 -25.91 6.64 -31.40
CA VAL A 319 -24.56 6.09 -31.68
C VAL A 319 -24.62 5.01 -32.75
N VAL A 320 -25.63 4.14 -32.72
CA VAL A 320 -25.81 3.07 -33.73
C VAL A 320 -26.13 3.68 -35.10
N GLU A 321 -26.96 4.72 -35.14
CA GLU A 321 -27.30 5.43 -36.39
C GLU A 321 -26.06 6.12 -37.00
N GLN A 322 -25.23 6.76 -36.19
CA GLN A 322 -23.97 7.38 -36.65
C GLN A 322 -22.92 6.37 -37.15
N GLN A 323 -22.87 5.17 -36.56
CA GLN A 323 -21.99 4.10 -37.06
C GLN A 323 -22.53 3.44 -38.34
N ALA A 324 -23.85 3.39 -38.52
CA ALA A 324 -24.47 2.90 -39.74
C ALA A 324 -24.25 3.85 -40.92
N ASP A 325 -24.33 5.16 -40.71
CA ASP A 325 -24.06 6.18 -41.74
C ASP A 325 -22.57 6.33 -42.10
N GLY A 326 -21.66 5.86 -41.23
CA GLY A 326 -20.21 5.90 -41.44
C GLY A 326 -19.59 4.68 -42.14
N ALA A 327 -20.38 3.65 -42.47
CA ALA A 327 -19.87 2.42 -43.11
C ALA A 327 -19.80 2.59 -44.65
N PRO A 328 -18.62 2.45 -45.28
CA PRO A 328 -18.52 2.50 -46.74
C PRO A 328 -19.28 1.34 -47.38
N ALA A 329 -20.07 1.65 -48.40
CA ALA A 329 -20.86 0.66 -49.14
C ALA A 329 -19.96 -0.48 -49.66
N PRO A 330 -20.38 -1.75 -49.55
CA PRO A 330 -19.63 -2.86 -50.11
C PRO A 330 -19.58 -2.72 -51.64
N ASP A 331 -18.35 -2.72 -52.16
CA ASP A 331 -18.06 -2.65 -53.59
C ASP A 331 -18.74 -3.85 -54.29
N PRO A 332 -19.57 -3.62 -55.34
CA PRO A 332 -20.21 -4.70 -56.08
C PRO A 332 -19.18 -5.37 -56.99
N GLY A 333 -18.62 -6.48 -56.51
CA GLY A 333 -17.90 -7.47 -57.33
C GLY A 333 -18.85 -8.39 -58.08
#